data_AF-A0A183VEC5-F1
#
_entry.id   AF-A0A183VEC5-F1
#
_cell.length_a   1.000
_cell.length_b   1.000
_cell.length_c   1.000
_cell.angle_alpha   90.00
_cell.angle_beta   90.00
_cell.angle_gamma   90.00
#
_symmetry.space_group_name_H-M   'P 1'
#
loop_
_entity.id
_entity.type
_entity.pdbx_description
1 polymer ?
#
loop_
_entity_poly.entity_id
_entity_poly.type
_entity_poly.pdbx_seq_one_letter_code
_entity_poly.pdbx_strand_id
1 'polypeptide(L)'
;MCIEENEFGTCERWVDMPLEEIMMRHEFLLKTGRYTTPDPKRPQFKMENPVLKRILDTPDANFATEVAGVTQEEWLIFKGLTEKISRQSDMERPFERIKPSMRKAFERRRKEGARKEAHIFDAAANDER
;
A
#
# COMPACT_ATOMS: atom_id res chain seq x y z
N MET A 1 4.88 7.61 7.82
CA MET A 1 4.63 8.25 9.12
C MET A 1 5.85 8.98 9.70
N CYS A 2 7.12 8.53 9.56
CA CYS A 2 8.29 9.24 10.14
C CYS A 2 8.12 9.52 11.64
N ILE A 3 7.80 8.46 12.38
CA ILE A 3 7.52 8.49 13.81
C ILE A 3 8.80 8.24 14.58
N GLU A 4 9.00 8.95 15.68
CA GLU A 4 10.10 8.75 16.61
C GLU A 4 9.86 7.55 17.54
N GLU A 5 10.92 6.86 17.95
CA GLU A 5 10.85 5.62 18.76
C GLU A 5 10.05 5.80 20.06
N ASN A 6 10.12 6.98 20.68
CA ASN A 6 9.44 7.30 21.93
C ASN A 6 7.91 7.32 21.83
N GLU A 7 7.33 7.53 20.65
CA GLU A 7 5.88 7.61 20.47
C GLU A 7 5.20 6.24 20.58
N PHE A 8 5.87 5.18 20.10
CA PHE A 8 5.36 3.81 20.16
C PHE A 8 5.28 3.28 21.60
N GLY A 9 6.18 3.71 22.49
CA GLY A 9 6.16 3.32 23.90
C GLY A 9 4.91 3.78 24.67
N THR A 10 4.16 4.74 24.12
CA THR A 10 2.90 5.24 24.72
C THR A 10 1.65 4.52 24.22
N CYS A 11 1.79 3.76 23.13
CA CYS A 11 0.70 3.05 22.47
C CYS A 11 0.58 1.64 23.06
N GLU A 12 -0.64 1.23 23.39
CA GLU A 12 -0.88 -0.07 24.03
C GLU A 12 -1.32 -1.13 23.02
N ARG A 13 -2.07 -0.75 21.98
CA ARG A 13 -2.72 -1.70 21.07
C ARG A 13 -1.93 -2.01 19.81
N TRP A 14 -0.84 -1.29 19.54
CA TRP A 14 -0.12 -1.39 18.27
C TRP A 14 0.56 -2.75 18.06
N VAL A 15 0.95 -3.43 19.13
CA VAL A 15 1.62 -4.75 19.07
C VAL A 15 0.64 -5.85 18.64
N ASP A 16 -0.62 -5.74 19.06
CA ASP A 16 -1.67 -6.71 18.77
C ASP A 16 -2.47 -6.35 17.49
N MET A 17 -2.21 -5.18 16.91
CA MET A 17 -2.91 -4.68 15.73
C MET A 17 -2.25 -5.17 14.44
N PRO A 18 -3.03 -5.69 13.46
CA PRO A 18 -2.47 -6.05 12.17
C PRO A 18 -1.91 -4.82 11.44
N LEU A 19 -0.80 -5.00 10.73
CA LEU A 19 -0.12 -3.92 10.01
C LEU A 19 -1.05 -3.24 9.01
N GLU A 20 -1.95 -4.00 8.38
CA GLU A 20 -2.95 -3.51 7.43
C GLU A 20 -3.86 -2.46 8.07
N GLU A 21 -4.24 -2.65 9.33
CA GLU A 21 -5.09 -1.68 10.04
C GLU A 21 -4.31 -0.40 10.36
N ILE A 22 -3.06 -0.53 10.80
CA ILE A 22 -2.17 0.63 11.04
C ILE A 22 -1.99 1.44 9.75
N MET A 23 -1.71 0.76 8.63
CA MET A 23 -1.56 1.38 7.32
C MET A 23 -2.86 2.04 6.85
N MET A 24 -4.00 1.39 7.07
CA MET A 24 -5.30 1.90 6.66
C MET A 24 -5.69 3.16 7.42
N ARG A 25 -5.49 3.19 8.75
CA ARG A 25 -5.69 4.40 9.56
C ARG A 25 -4.77 5.54 9.10
N HIS A 26 -3.51 5.24 8.78
CA HIS A 26 -2.58 6.23 8.23
C HIS A 26 -3.06 6.82 6.90
N GLU A 27 -3.37 5.93 5.96
CA GLU A 27 -3.72 6.30 4.60
C GLU A 27 -5.00 7.12 4.60
N PHE A 28 -5.93 6.76 5.46
CA PHE A 28 -7.16 7.52 5.64
C PHE A 28 -6.88 8.96 6.09
N LEU A 29 -6.03 9.16 7.09
CA LEU A 29 -5.67 10.51 7.55
C LEU A 29 -4.90 11.32 6.49
N LEU A 30 -4.09 10.66 5.65
CA LEU A 30 -3.45 11.31 4.51
C LEU A 30 -4.50 11.77 3.47
N LYS A 31 -5.50 10.92 3.17
CA LYS A 31 -6.56 11.25 2.20
C LYS A 31 -7.52 12.32 2.71
N THR A 32 -7.82 12.34 4.01
CA THR A 32 -8.64 13.41 4.62
C THR A 32 -7.86 14.68 4.89
N GLY A 33 -6.54 14.68 4.66
CA GLY A 33 -5.66 15.82 4.91
C GLY A 33 -5.47 16.13 6.40
N ARG A 34 -5.79 15.19 7.30
CA ARG A 34 -5.60 15.30 8.75
C ARG A 34 -4.21 14.87 9.21
N TYR A 35 -3.42 14.29 8.32
CA TYR A 35 -2.03 13.95 8.56
C TYR A 35 -1.18 14.39 7.38
N THR A 36 -0.05 15.01 7.66
CA THR A 36 0.98 15.34 6.68
C THR A 36 2.27 14.65 7.06
N THR A 37 2.84 13.84 6.15
CA THR A 37 4.14 13.19 6.41
C THR A 37 5.22 14.26 6.60
N PRO A 38 5.91 14.30 7.74
CA PRO A 38 6.99 15.26 7.96
C PRO A 38 8.07 15.14 6.88
N ASP A 39 8.36 16.25 6.18
CA ASP A 39 9.46 16.33 5.22
C ASP A 39 10.61 17.16 5.82
N PRO A 40 11.76 16.54 6.15
CA PRO A 40 12.92 17.25 6.67
C PRO A 40 13.43 18.37 5.74
N LYS A 41 13.17 18.26 4.43
CA LYS A 41 13.57 19.26 3.43
C LYS A 41 12.60 20.43 3.35
N ARG A 42 11.40 20.28 3.92
CA ARG A 42 10.35 21.30 3.87
C ARG A 42 9.62 21.45 5.23
N PRO A 43 10.35 21.83 6.29
CA PRO A 43 9.82 21.90 7.66
C PRO A 43 8.64 22.88 7.80
N GLN A 44 8.52 23.86 6.91
CA GLN A 44 7.43 24.85 6.92
C GLN A 44 6.06 24.28 6.57
N PHE A 45 5.98 23.09 5.93
CA PHE A 45 4.69 22.42 5.66
C PHE A 45 4.32 21.44 6.77
N LYS A 46 4.98 21.50 7.93
CA LYS A 46 4.67 20.64 9.07
C LYS A 46 3.31 21.03 9.65
N MET A 47 2.30 20.22 9.39
CA MET A 47 1.00 20.31 10.02
C MET A 47 1.06 19.68 11.43
N GLU A 48 0.19 20.12 12.34
CA GLU A 48 0.02 19.46 13.63
C GLU A 48 -0.71 18.14 13.45
N ASN A 49 0.07 17.07 13.28
CA ASN A 49 -0.46 15.72 13.14
C ASN A 49 -1.05 15.22 14.47
N PRO A 50 -2.11 14.39 14.43
CA PRO A 50 -2.61 13.72 15.61
C PRO A 50 -1.54 12.81 16.22
N VAL A 51 -1.51 12.77 17.56
CA VAL A 51 -0.59 11.92 18.34
C VAL A 51 -0.81 10.44 17.99
N LEU A 52 0.26 9.66 17.87
CA LEU A 52 0.19 8.26 17.49
C LEU A 52 -0.78 7.44 18.37
N LYS A 53 -0.75 7.66 19.69
CA LYS A 53 -1.69 7.03 20.64
C LYS A 53 -3.14 7.25 20.24
N ARG A 54 -3.50 8.46 19.79
CA ARG A 54 -4.87 8.76 19.33
C ARG A 54 -5.20 8.07 18.01
N ILE A 55 -4.21 7.78 17.17
CA ILE A 55 -4.42 7.07 15.90
C ILE A 55 -4.65 5.58 16.16
N LEU A 56 -3.82 4.95 16.99
CA LEU A 56 -3.79 3.50 17.17
C LEU A 56 -4.72 2.99 18.27
N ASP A 57 -4.76 3.67 19.42
CA ASP A 57 -5.46 3.12 20.57
C ASP A 57 -6.96 3.47 20.61
N THR A 58 -7.38 4.49 19.85
CA THR A 58 -8.79 4.89 19.81
C THR A 58 -9.66 3.85 19.09
N PRO A 59 -10.91 3.64 19.55
CA PRO A 59 -11.86 2.81 18.85
C PRO A 59 -12.31 3.49 17.56
N ASP A 60 -12.70 2.68 16.57
CA ASP A 60 -13.01 3.13 15.21
C ASP A 60 -14.03 4.27 15.10
N ALA A 61 -15.06 4.26 15.95
CA ALA A 61 -16.06 5.32 15.97
C ALA A 61 -15.43 6.67 16.34
N ASN A 62 -14.61 6.69 17.39
CA ASN A 62 -13.95 7.89 17.88
C ASN A 62 -12.78 8.29 16.98
N PHE A 63 -12.08 7.32 16.38
CA PHE A 63 -11.08 7.59 15.36
C PHE A 63 -11.68 8.37 14.19
N ALA A 64 -12.83 7.91 13.66
CA ALA A 64 -13.50 8.58 12.55
C ALA A 64 -13.92 10.01 12.91
N THR A 65 -14.60 10.20 14.04
CA THR A 65 -15.20 11.49 14.41
C THR A 65 -14.18 12.48 14.99
N GLU A 66 -13.33 12.04 15.92
CA GLU A 66 -12.44 12.93 16.67
C GLU A 66 -11.07 13.13 16.01
N VAL A 67 -10.55 12.10 15.31
CA VAL A 67 -9.20 12.14 14.74
C VAL A 67 -9.24 12.49 13.26
N ALA A 68 -10.10 11.81 12.49
CA ALA A 68 -10.24 12.05 11.06
C ALA A 68 -11.24 13.17 10.73
N GLY A 69 -12.15 13.52 11.65
CA GLY A 69 -13.13 14.58 11.45
C GLY A 69 -14.17 14.26 10.37
N VAL A 70 -14.57 12.99 10.29
CA VAL A 70 -15.50 12.42 9.31
C VAL A 70 -16.60 11.63 10.03
N THR A 71 -17.63 11.18 9.31
CA THR A 71 -18.64 10.30 9.89
C THR A 71 -18.10 8.87 10.05
N GLN A 72 -18.69 8.10 10.97
CA GLN A 72 -18.37 6.69 11.13
C GLN A 72 -18.67 5.89 9.84
N GLU A 73 -19.70 6.29 9.10
CA GLU A 73 -20.12 5.65 7.85
C GLU A 73 -19.05 5.81 6.76
N GLU A 74 -18.47 7.00 6.63
CA GLU A 74 -17.37 7.27 5.69
C GLU A 74 -16.16 6.39 5.98
N TRP A 75 -15.82 6.20 7.26
CA TRP A 75 -14.76 5.28 7.67
C TRP A 75 -15.08 3.83 7.28
N LEU A 76 -16.30 3.34 7.56
CA LEU A 76 -16.70 1.98 7.21
C LEU A 76 -16.66 1.73 5.70
N ILE A 77 -17.13 2.70 4.90
CA ILE A 77 -17.06 2.64 3.43
C ILE A 77 -15.60 2.58 2.96
N PHE A 78 -14.74 3.39 3.56
CA PHE A 78 -13.31 3.40 3.22
C PHE A 78 -12.64 2.05 3.49
N LYS A 79 -12.95 1.40 4.61
CA LYS A 79 -12.42 0.06 4.92
C LYS A 79 -12.82 -0.96 3.85
N GLY A 80 -14.10 -1.01 3.50
CA GLY A 80 -14.60 -1.90 2.45
C GLY A 80 -14.00 -1.60 1.07
N LEU A 81 -13.78 -0.32 0.75
CA LEU A 81 -13.14 0.08 -0.50
C LEU A 81 -11.68 -0.37 -0.56
N THR A 82 -10.94 -0.21 0.55
CA THR A 82 -9.52 -0.58 0.65
C THR A 82 -9.33 -2.08 0.50
N GLU A 83 -10.18 -2.87 1.15
CA GLU A 83 -10.19 -4.32 1.02
C GLU A 83 -10.49 -4.77 -0.42
N LYS A 84 -11.47 -4.13 -1.08
CA LYS A 84 -11.79 -4.40 -2.48
C LYS A 84 -10.63 -4.05 -3.42
N ILE A 85 -9.96 -2.92 -3.21
CA ILE A 85 -8.81 -2.50 -4.01
C ILE A 85 -7.64 -3.47 -3.82
N SER A 86 -7.36 -3.89 -2.58
CA SER A 86 -6.33 -4.88 -2.28
C SER A 86 -6.58 -6.20 -3.04
N ARG A 87 -7.81 -6.74 -2.96
CA ARG A 87 -8.20 -7.95 -3.70
C ARG A 87 -8.13 -7.80 -5.23
N GLN A 88 -8.35 -6.60 -5.75
CA GLN A 88 -8.29 -6.30 -7.19
C GLN A 88 -6.87 -5.96 -7.68
N SER A 89 -5.90 -5.74 -6.79
CA SER A 89 -4.54 -5.36 -7.17
C SER A 89 -3.78 -6.48 -7.90
N ASP A 90 -4.11 -7.73 -7.58
CA ASP A 90 -3.54 -8.93 -8.23
C ASP A 90 -4.24 -9.30 -9.54
N MET A 91 -5.37 -8.66 -9.85
CA MET A 91 -6.16 -8.95 -11.05
C MET A 91 -5.71 -8.05 -12.20
N GLU A 92 -5.42 -8.64 -13.36
CA GLU A 92 -5.13 -7.88 -14.58
C GLU A 92 -6.37 -7.06 -14.97
N ARG A 93 -6.20 -5.73 -15.07
CA ARG A 93 -7.29 -4.80 -15.38
C ARG A 93 -7.47 -4.74 -16.91
N PRO A 94 -8.52 -5.36 -17.50
CA PRO A 94 -8.59 -5.56 -18.95
C PRO A 94 -8.66 -4.27 -19.78
N PHE A 95 -9.11 -3.18 -19.16
CA PHE A 95 -9.31 -1.88 -19.82
C PHE A 95 -8.28 -0.81 -19.41
N GLU A 96 -7.28 -1.17 -18.59
CA GLU A 96 -6.25 -0.20 -18.28
C GLU A 96 -5.29 0.00 -19.46
N ARG A 97 -4.98 1.27 -19.73
CA ARG A 97 -4.05 1.64 -20.78
C ARG A 97 -2.65 1.13 -20.44
N ILE A 98 -2.26 0.02 -21.04
CA ILE A 98 -0.90 -0.53 -20.95
C ILE A 98 0.06 0.44 -21.63
N LYS A 99 1.05 0.94 -20.89
CA LYS A 99 2.13 1.77 -21.45
C LYS A 99 2.91 0.98 -22.51
N PRO A 100 3.32 1.59 -23.65
CA PRO A 100 4.10 0.90 -24.67
C PRO A 100 5.35 0.18 -24.14
N SER A 101 6.00 0.73 -23.10
CA SER A 101 7.15 0.11 -22.44
C SER A 101 6.83 -1.22 -21.78
N MET A 102 5.67 -1.33 -21.13
CA MET A 102 5.20 -2.54 -20.45
C MET A 102 4.89 -3.64 -21.46
N ARG A 103 4.18 -3.30 -22.55
CA ARG A 103 3.92 -4.23 -23.66
C ARG A 103 5.22 -4.75 -24.26
N LYS A 104 6.16 -3.86 -24.59
CA LYS A 104 7.47 -4.26 -25.14
C LYS A 104 8.31 -5.08 -24.15
N ALA A 105 8.21 -4.84 -22.85
CA ALA A 105 8.90 -5.64 -21.84
C ALA A 105 8.31 -7.04 -21.70
N PHE A 106 6.98 -7.18 -21.80
CA PHE A 106 6.30 -8.46 -21.83
C PHE A 106 6.68 -9.27 -23.08
N GLU A 107 6.61 -8.66 -24.27
CA GLU A 107 7.01 -9.31 -25.53
C GLU A 107 8.47 -9.75 -25.52
N ARG A 108 9.38 -8.94 -24.95
CA ARG A 108 10.80 -9.32 -24.77
C ARG A 108 10.96 -10.53 -23.86
N ARG A 109 10.32 -10.52 -22.68
CA ARG A 109 10.36 -11.66 -21.74
C ARG A 109 9.84 -12.94 -22.41
N ARG A 110 8.74 -12.84 -23.18
CA ARG A 110 8.17 -13.99 -23.91
C ARG A 110 9.13 -14.49 -25.00
N LYS A 111 9.75 -13.60 -25.77
CA LYS A 111 10.71 -13.95 -26.83
C LYS A 111 12.01 -14.55 -26.26
N GLU A 112 12.49 -14.04 -25.13
CA GLU A 112 13.65 -14.59 -24.42
C GLU A 112 13.34 -15.97 -23.82
N GLY A 113 12.14 -16.15 -23.24
CA GLY A 113 11.66 -17.47 -22.80
C GLY A 113 11.63 -18.48 -23.94
N ALA A 114 10.99 -18.13 -25.06
CA ALA A 114 10.93 -18.99 -26.25
C ALA A 114 12.32 -19.29 -26.84
N ARG A 115 13.27 -18.34 -26.78
CA ARG A 115 14.66 -18.58 -27.17
C ARG A 115 15.38 -19.56 -26.24
N LYS A 116 15.15 -19.48 -24.94
CA LYS A 116 15.73 -20.40 -23.96
C LYS A 116 15.16 -21.81 -24.15
N GLU A 117 13.85 -21.94 -24.36
CA GLU A 117 13.20 -23.23 -24.67
C GLU A 117 13.75 -23.85 -25.96
N ALA A 118 13.91 -23.05 -27.04
CA ALA A 118 14.51 -23.53 -28.28
C ALA A 118 15.97 -24.00 -28.07
N HIS A 119 16.78 -23.26 -27.30
CA HIS A 119 18.14 -23.67 -26.97
C HIS A 119 18.22 -24.95 -26.13
N ILE A 120 17.23 -25.22 -25.27
CA ILE A 120 17.16 -26.46 -24.48
C ILE A 120 16.86 -27.66 -25.39
N PHE A 121 15.96 -27.50 -26.36
CA PHE A 121 15.62 -28.54 -27.32
C PHE A 121 16.80 -28.94 -28.21
N ASP A 122 17.56 -27.97 -28.70
CA ASP A 122 18.76 -28.21 -29.53
C ASP A 122 19.91 -28.87 -28.75
N ALA A 123 20.03 -28.59 -27.44
CA ALA A 123 21.04 -29.23 -26.58
C ALA A 123 20.71 -30.70 -26.28
N ALA A 124 19.43 -31.04 -26.07
CA ALA A 124 18.99 -32.41 -25.84
C ALA A 124 19.13 -33.30 -27.09
N ALA A 125 18.95 -32.74 -28.29
CA ALA A 125 19.10 -33.47 -29.56
C ALA A 125 20.56 -33.82 -29.91
N ASN A 126 21.54 -33.16 -29.27
CA ASN A 126 22.97 -33.40 -29.50
C ASN A 126 23.60 -34.40 -28.51
N ASP A 127 22.88 -34.84 -27.49
CA ASP A 127 23.36 -35.79 -26.46
C ASP A 127 22.97 -37.26 -26.76
N GLU A 128 22.22 -37.49 -27.84
CA GLU A 128 21.80 -38.83 -28.33
C GLU A 128 22.62 -39.33 -29.56
N ARG A 129 23.84 -38.81 -29.79
CA ARG A 129 24.74 -39.27 -30.88
C ARG A 129 26.05 -39.86 -30.40
#